data_AF-A0A9D8ZH31-F1
#
_entry.id   AF-A0A9D8ZH31-F1
#
_cell.length_a   1.000
_cell.length_b   1.000
_cell.length_c   1.000
_cell.angle_alpha   90.00
_cell.angle_beta   90.00
_cell.angle_gamma   90.00
#
_symmetry.space_group_name_H-M   'P 1'
#
loop_
_entity.id
_entity.type
_entity.pdbx_description
1 polymer ?
#
loop_
_entity_poly.entity_id
_entity_poly.type
_entity_poly.pdbx_seq_one_letter_code
_entity_poly.pdbx_strand_id
1 'polypeptide(L)'
;MKKLTLTIMALVALVFVACEVEPAGEDLEAIAGKGKLKKEKINDDSEECVVDLFPSFSSVVNICVDAKGIDASGAYFDLTINDTELAGAYAAWCMDFEAALNAGQCFEGNAYSSYSVIPDSGIEQPENFDLINWIINQNFVGKASSGGELFTFGDVQYAMWVLIDNLAYDCNDCSNLNPWEINRAQEIIDAALLNGEGYEPGIGDLLGVVIIPTDNTVQSVIIGIPLECEQEPSLSCETAFARGSVGNTCFIGEGFNRWGWTIGPLADGTEESYEVYAAAGQCDVDKGILVGTVDVSYTDGDVSVIYNINDGYVATETHTYAGNDMFPTAKNGKETVAPGQYYIEEDLSGEIYVIAHAVVCTDGEDEQ
;
A
#
# COMPACT_ATOMS: atom_id res chain seq x y z
N MET A 1 -34.48 -70.88 52.24
CA MET A 1 -33.38 -71.77 52.66
C MET A 1 -32.14 -71.42 51.85
N LYS A 2 -31.03 -71.08 52.54
CA LYS A 2 -29.57 -71.24 52.21
C LYS A 2 -29.13 -71.20 50.72
N LYS A 3 -28.08 -70.48 50.26
CA LYS A 3 -26.93 -69.79 50.87
C LYS A 3 -26.16 -68.91 49.82
N LEU A 4 -25.43 -67.89 50.34
CA LEU A 4 -24.23 -67.14 49.88
C LEU A 4 -23.33 -67.77 48.77
N THR A 5 -22.54 -67.04 47.94
CA THR A 5 -21.40 -66.07 48.17
C THR A 5 -21.09 -65.33 46.84
N LEU A 6 -20.92 -63.99 46.70
CA LEU A 6 -19.86 -62.99 47.03
C LEU A 6 -18.53 -63.06 46.23
N THR A 7 -18.15 -61.98 45.50
CA THR A 7 -16.80 -61.35 45.29
C THR A 7 -16.97 -60.14 44.30
N ILE A 8 -17.09 -58.87 44.74
CA ILE A 8 -16.08 -57.80 44.94
C ILE A 8 -15.15 -57.51 43.75
N MET A 9 -15.28 -56.32 43.14
CA MET A 9 -14.14 -55.41 42.89
C MET A 9 -14.63 -53.97 42.65
N ALA A 10 -13.96 -53.03 43.31
CA ALA A 10 -14.38 -51.64 43.50
C ALA A 10 -13.63 -50.66 42.59
N LEU A 11 -14.30 -49.52 42.37
CA LEU A 11 -13.94 -48.26 41.73
C LEU A 11 -12.47 -47.82 41.87
N VAL A 12 -11.90 -47.30 40.78
CA VAL A 12 -10.81 -46.32 40.81
C VAL A 12 -11.16 -45.20 39.83
N ALA A 13 -11.24 -43.98 40.36
CA ALA A 13 -11.39 -42.74 39.61
C ALA A 13 -10.00 -42.26 39.15
N LEU A 14 -9.89 -41.77 37.91
CA LEU A 14 -8.75 -40.97 37.46
C LEU A 14 -9.25 -39.59 37.05
N VAL A 15 -8.83 -38.59 37.82
CA VAL A 15 -8.71 -37.18 37.45
C VAL A 15 -7.21 -36.96 37.22
N PHE A 16 -6.83 -36.34 36.10
CA PHE A 16 -5.52 -35.70 36.00
C PHE A 16 -5.63 -34.34 35.33
N VAL A 17 -4.97 -33.38 35.99
CA VAL A 17 -4.77 -31.98 35.63
C VAL A 17 -3.25 -31.72 35.66
N ALA A 18 -2.79 -30.96 34.67
CA ALA A 18 -1.64 -30.03 34.64
C ALA A 18 -0.17 -30.50 34.56
N CYS A 19 0.58 -29.59 33.90
CA CYS A 19 1.99 -29.42 33.54
C CYS A 19 3.09 -29.92 34.50
N GLU A 20 4.28 -30.19 33.94
CA GLU A 20 5.55 -29.51 34.29
C GLU A 20 6.72 -29.88 33.36
N VAL A 21 7.80 -29.10 33.48
CA VAL A 21 8.89 -28.81 32.54
C VAL A 21 10.21 -29.52 32.93
N GLU A 22 11.04 -29.88 31.93
CA GLU A 22 12.49 -30.25 31.80
C GLU A 22 13.41 -30.66 32.99
N PRO A 23 14.53 -31.40 32.75
CA PRO A 23 15.84 -30.74 32.46
C PRO A 23 16.80 -31.46 31.46
N ALA A 24 17.86 -30.73 31.11
CA ALA A 24 18.92 -31.00 30.12
C ALA A 24 20.12 -31.87 30.57
N GLY A 25 20.95 -32.26 29.58
CA GLY A 25 22.36 -32.73 29.71
C GLY A 25 22.88 -33.29 28.36
N GLU A 26 23.65 -32.54 27.56
CA GLU A 26 25.13 -32.43 27.48
C GLU A 26 25.88 -33.67 26.97
N ASP A 27 26.48 -33.56 25.77
CA ASP A 27 27.90 -33.91 25.55
C ASP A 27 28.48 -33.08 24.38
N LEU A 28 29.61 -32.42 24.65
CA LEU A 28 30.38 -31.53 23.79
C LEU A 28 31.67 -32.24 23.34
N GLU A 29 32.13 -31.99 22.11
CA GLU A 29 33.57 -31.83 21.83
C GLU A 29 33.82 -30.73 20.78
N ALA A 30 34.99 -30.10 20.93
CA ALA A 30 35.35 -28.73 20.54
C ALA A 30 35.67 -28.54 19.03
N ILE A 31 35.82 -27.31 18.51
CA ILE A 31 37.07 -26.52 18.55
C ILE A 31 36.79 -25.02 18.31
N ALA A 32 37.58 -24.18 18.97
CA ALA A 32 37.49 -22.73 19.10
C ALA A 32 37.79 -21.90 17.84
N GLY A 33 36.98 -20.87 17.62
CA GLY A 33 37.32 -19.67 16.83
C GLY A 33 36.97 -18.42 17.63
N LYS A 34 37.98 -17.68 18.10
CA LYS A 34 37.79 -16.39 18.79
C LYS A 34 37.33 -15.33 17.78
N GLY A 35 36.09 -14.89 17.90
CA GLY A 35 35.57 -13.68 17.25
C GLY A 35 34.49 -13.08 18.14
N LYS A 36 34.79 -11.96 18.81
CA LYS A 36 33.77 -11.15 19.47
C LYS A 36 32.95 -10.46 18.38
N LEU A 37 31.79 -11.02 18.05
CA LEU A 37 30.72 -10.27 17.40
C LEU A 37 29.67 -9.98 18.47
N LYS A 38 29.50 -8.69 18.73
CA LYS A 38 28.40 -8.14 19.52
C LYS A 38 27.12 -8.57 18.80
N LYS A 39 26.22 -9.28 19.48
CA LYS A 39 24.85 -9.43 19.00
C LYS A 39 24.27 -8.02 18.88
N GLU A 40 24.14 -7.53 17.66
CA GLU A 40 23.10 -6.55 17.38
C GLU A 40 21.78 -7.25 17.67
N LYS A 41 20.97 -6.60 18.50
CA LYS A 41 19.55 -6.87 18.52
C LYS A 41 19.08 -6.59 17.10
N ILE A 42 18.61 -7.62 16.42
CA ILE A 42 17.66 -7.42 15.34
C ILE A 42 16.44 -6.86 16.08
N ASN A 43 16.22 -5.55 15.95
CA ASN A 43 14.89 -5.01 16.13
C ASN A 43 14.07 -5.65 15.03
N ASP A 44 13.19 -6.54 15.44
CA ASP A 44 12.08 -7.01 14.63
C ASP A 44 11.05 -5.88 14.66
N ASP A 45 11.36 -4.81 13.93
CA ASP A 45 10.40 -3.80 13.54
C ASP A 45 9.84 -4.30 12.20
N SER A 46 8.96 -5.30 12.26
CA SER A 46 8.11 -5.62 11.12
C SER A 46 7.16 -4.44 10.95
N GLU A 47 7.59 -3.43 10.20
CA GLU A 47 6.70 -2.43 9.62
C GLU A 47 5.53 -3.19 8.98
N GLU A 48 4.32 -3.01 9.51
CA GLU A 48 3.11 -3.55 8.89
C GLU A 48 2.96 -2.84 7.54
N CYS A 49 3.51 -3.46 6.50
CA CYS A 49 3.35 -2.94 5.15
C CYS A 49 1.90 -3.17 4.72
N VAL A 50 1.19 -2.06 4.51
CA VAL A 50 -0.15 -2.03 3.94
C VAL A 50 -0.02 -1.96 2.42
N VAL A 51 -0.82 -2.75 1.73
CA VAL A 51 -0.94 -2.74 0.27
C VAL A 51 -2.22 -2.01 -0.12
N ASP A 52 -2.16 -1.13 -1.11
CA ASP A 52 -3.36 -0.48 -1.63
C ASP A 52 -4.10 -1.40 -2.62
N LEU A 53 -5.28 -1.88 -2.21
CA LEU A 53 -6.18 -2.64 -3.07
C LEU A 53 -7.10 -1.75 -3.91
N PHE A 54 -7.12 -0.45 -3.68
CA PHE A 54 -7.98 0.53 -4.35
C PHE A 54 -7.20 1.67 -5.04
N PRO A 55 -6.11 1.38 -5.79
CA PRO A 55 -5.35 2.41 -6.46
C PRO A 55 -6.22 3.21 -7.43
N SER A 56 -6.08 4.53 -7.36
CA SER A 56 -6.73 5.43 -8.30
C SER A 56 -5.92 5.51 -9.58
N PHE A 57 -6.45 4.96 -10.68
CA PHE A 57 -5.85 5.13 -12.00
C PHE A 57 -6.38 6.40 -12.66
N SER A 58 -5.47 7.28 -13.05
CA SER A 58 -5.82 8.50 -13.77
C SER A 58 -5.70 8.25 -15.28
N SER A 59 -6.69 8.72 -16.04
CA SER A 59 -6.76 8.74 -17.51
C SER A 59 -7.19 7.44 -18.22
N VAL A 60 -7.50 7.60 -19.51
CA VAL A 60 -7.78 6.51 -20.46
C VAL A 60 -6.44 5.95 -20.90
N VAL A 61 -6.26 4.64 -20.77
CA VAL A 61 -5.06 3.92 -21.20
C VAL A 61 -5.17 3.49 -22.66
N ASN A 62 -4.03 3.45 -23.37
CA ASN A 62 -3.93 2.93 -24.73
C ASN A 62 -3.24 1.55 -24.75
N ILE A 63 -4.01 0.52 -25.09
CA ILE A 63 -3.59 -0.88 -25.05
C ILE A 63 -3.48 -1.43 -26.46
N CYS A 64 -2.43 -2.20 -26.74
CA CYS A 64 -2.26 -2.98 -27.95
C CYS A 64 -2.09 -4.47 -27.63
N VAL A 65 -2.74 -5.33 -28.41
CA VAL A 65 -2.62 -6.79 -28.27
C VAL A 65 -1.47 -7.29 -29.13
N ASP A 66 -0.40 -7.76 -28.49
CA ASP A 66 0.79 -8.27 -29.18
C ASP A 66 0.58 -9.72 -29.65
N ALA A 67 -0.03 -10.55 -28.81
CA ALA A 67 -0.30 -11.95 -29.11
C ALA A 67 -1.60 -12.44 -28.45
N LYS A 68 -2.14 -13.55 -28.96
CA LYS A 68 -3.40 -14.15 -28.50
C LYS A 68 -3.31 -15.67 -28.49
N GLY A 69 -3.89 -16.30 -27.47
CA GLY A 69 -4.05 -17.75 -27.38
C GLY A 69 -2.69 -18.45 -27.36
N ILE A 70 -2.50 -19.43 -28.25
CA ILE A 70 -1.25 -20.22 -28.29
C ILE A 70 -0.01 -19.40 -28.66
N ASP A 71 -0.18 -18.25 -29.31
CA ASP A 71 0.93 -17.35 -29.63
C ASP A 71 1.30 -16.46 -28.44
N ALA A 72 0.44 -16.36 -27.41
CA ALA A 72 0.70 -15.62 -26.18
C ALA A 72 1.50 -16.45 -25.17
N SER A 73 2.23 -15.78 -24.29
CA SER A 73 3.15 -16.41 -23.36
C SER A 73 2.47 -16.85 -22.05
N GLY A 74 1.64 -17.89 -22.13
CA GLY A 74 1.08 -18.55 -20.94
C GLY A 74 -0.13 -17.84 -20.31
N ALA A 75 -0.73 -16.89 -21.01
CA ALA A 75 -2.02 -16.28 -20.72
C ALA A 75 -2.89 -16.21 -21.99
N TYR A 76 -4.08 -15.61 -21.93
CA TYR A 76 -4.94 -15.52 -23.11
C TYR A 76 -4.48 -14.43 -24.09
N PHE A 77 -3.90 -13.34 -23.59
CA PHE A 77 -3.23 -12.32 -24.41
C PHE A 77 -1.87 -11.94 -23.83
N ASP A 78 -0.97 -11.52 -24.72
CA ASP A 78 0.13 -10.62 -24.38
C ASP A 78 -0.29 -9.21 -24.82
N LEU A 79 -0.27 -8.25 -23.90
CA LEU A 79 -0.67 -6.86 -24.12
C LEU A 79 0.50 -5.91 -23.85
N THR A 80 0.54 -4.81 -24.58
CA THR A 80 1.35 -3.63 -24.27
C THR A 80 0.45 -2.45 -23.97
N ILE A 81 0.63 -1.83 -22.81
CA ILE A 81 0.05 -0.52 -22.47
C ILE A 81 1.12 0.54 -22.74
N ASN A 82 0.76 1.54 -23.55
CA ASN A 82 1.73 2.47 -24.13
C ASN A 82 2.01 3.70 -23.26
N ASP A 83 1.09 4.04 -22.35
CA ASP A 83 1.07 5.29 -21.61
C ASP A 83 0.61 5.09 -20.15
N THR A 84 0.57 6.20 -19.41
CA THR A 84 0.17 6.29 -18.00
C THR A 84 1.10 5.56 -17.02
N GLU A 85 0.73 5.54 -15.75
CA GLU A 85 1.33 4.74 -14.69
C GLU A 85 1.29 3.23 -14.96
N LEU A 86 0.43 2.77 -15.88
CA LEU A 86 0.31 1.37 -16.29
C LEU A 86 1.14 1.02 -17.54
N ALA A 87 2.04 1.91 -18.01
CA ALA A 87 2.85 1.63 -19.18
C ALA A 87 3.74 0.38 -18.96
N GLY A 88 3.59 -0.64 -19.82
CA GLY A 88 4.27 -1.92 -19.64
C GLY A 88 3.77 -3.04 -20.54
N ALA A 89 4.38 -4.20 -20.40
CA ALA A 89 3.96 -5.44 -21.05
C ALA A 89 3.31 -6.37 -20.03
N TYR A 90 2.15 -6.90 -20.36
CA TYR A 90 1.29 -7.66 -19.44
C TYR A 90 0.80 -8.95 -20.06
N ALA A 91 0.78 -10.00 -19.24
CA ALA A 91 -0.09 -11.14 -19.46
C ALA A 91 -1.53 -10.74 -19.09
N ALA A 92 -2.50 -11.07 -19.94
CA ALA A 92 -3.89 -10.68 -19.72
C ALA A 92 -4.90 -11.79 -20.02
N TRP A 93 -6.08 -11.66 -19.42
CA TRP A 93 -7.19 -12.61 -19.55
C TRP A 93 -8.46 -11.92 -20.02
N CYS A 94 -9.29 -12.63 -20.78
CA CYS A 94 -10.61 -12.18 -21.23
C CYS A 94 -11.63 -12.19 -20.09
N MET A 95 -12.35 -11.08 -19.88
CA MET A 95 -13.39 -10.98 -18.84
C MET A 95 -14.83 -11.12 -19.36
N ASP A 96 -15.03 -11.05 -20.67
CA ASP A 96 -16.32 -11.22 -21.36
C ASP A 96 -16.18 -12.35 -22.40
N PHE A 97 -17.09 -13.31 -22.43
CA PHE A 97 -17.09 -14.45 -23.34
C PHE A 97 -17.71 -14.09 -24.70
N GLU A 98 -18.66 -13.15 -24.72
CA GLU A 98 -19.41 -12.75 -25.91
C GLU A 98 -18.65 -11.70 -26.75
N ALA A 99 -17.73 -10.95 -26.14
CA ALA A 99 -16.92 -9.96 -26.81
C ALA A 99 -15.64 -10.55 -27.47
N ALA A 100 -15.03 -9.74 -28.34
CA ALA A 100 -13.90 -10.16 -29.15
C ALA A 100 -12.77 -9.14 -29.16
N LEU A 101 -11.54 -9.68 -29.18
CA LEU A 101 -10.30 -8.92 -29.31
C LEU A 101 -9.26 -9.76 -30.04
N ASN A 102 -8.57 -9.16 -31.00
CA ASN A 102 -7.65 -9.85 -31.90
C ASN A 102 -6.21 -9.38 -31.71
N ALA A 103 -5.25 -10.25 -32.01
CA ALA A 103 -3.85 -9.85 -32.08
C ALA A 103 -3.66 -8.72 -33.12
N GLY A 104 -2.85 -7.72 -32.77
CA GLY A 104 -2.62 -6.50 -33.55
C GLY A 104 -3.71 -5.42 -33.41
N GLN A 105 -4.77 -5.66 -32.63
CA GLN A 105 -5.79 -4.65 -32.33
C GLN A 105 -5.31 -3.79 -31.15
N CYS A 106 -5.48 -2.46 -31.28
CA CYS A 106 -5.29 -1.53 -30.17
C CYS A 106 -6.62 -0.86 -29.82
N PHE A 107 -6.82 -0.52 -28.55
CA PHE A 107 -8.04 0.10 -28.04
C PHE A 107 -7.73 1.03 -26.86
N GLU A 108 -8.67 1.92 -26.57
CA GLU A 108 -8.65 2.80 -25.41
C GLU A 108 -9.57 2.23 -24.32
N GLY A 109 -9.17 2.32 -23.05
CA GLY A 109 -9.96 1.79 -21.93
C GLY A 109 -9.75 2.54 -20.62
N ASN A 110 -10.64 2.32 -19.68
CA ASN A 110 -10.52 2.81 -18.30
C ASN A 110 -10.08 1.65 -17.41
N ALA A 111 -9.11 1.89 -16.52
CA ALA A 111 -8.58 0.90 -15.59
C ALA A 111 -9.27 1.01 -14.22
N TYR A 112 -9.59 -0.13 -13.63
CA TYR A 112 -10.21 -0.25 -12.32
C TYR A 112 -9.52 -1.36 -11.54
N SER A 113 -9.32 -1.16 -10.23
CA SER A 113 -9.00 -2.29 -9.35
C SER A 113 -10.14 -3.30 -9.38
N SER A 114 -9.82 -4.60 -9.38
CA SER A 114 -10.80 -5.68 -9.28
C SER A 114 -11.63 -5.65 -7.99
N TYR A 115 -11.19 -4.89 -6.97
CA TYR A 115 -11.90 -4.67 -5.72
C TYR A 115 -12.80 -3.43 -5.74
N SER A 116 -12.68 -2.58 -6.77
CA SER A 116 -13.51 -1.39 -6.95
C SER A 116 -14.86 -1.71 -7.59
N VAL A 117 -15.77 -0.73 -7.58
CA VAL A 117 -17.02 -0.83 -8.33
C VAL A 117 -16.72 -0.78 -9.83
N ILE A 118 -16.86 -1.92 -10.50
CA ILE A 118 -16.69 -2.04 -11.95
C ILE A 118 -17.97 -1.56 -12.66
N PRO A 119 -17.87 -0.67 -13.67
CA PRO A 119 -19.02 -0.29 -14.48
C PRO A 119 -19.62 -1.47 -15.25
N ASP A 120 -20.92 -1.40 -15.54
CA ASP A 120 -21.61 -2.35 -16.40
C ASP A 120 -20.93 -2.41 -17.79
N SER A 121 -20.39 -3.58 -18.12
CA SER A 121 -19.44 -3.78 -19.22
C SER A 121 -19.53 -5.17 -19.85
N GLY A 122 -20.66 -5.86 -19.66
CA GLY A 122 -20.85 -7.23 -20.14
C GLY A 122 -20.40 -8.32 -19.15
N ILE A 123 -19.76 -7.93 -18.04
CA ILE A 123 -19.34 -8.86 -16.99
C ILE A 123 -20.54 -9.19 -16.09
N GLU A 124 -21.04 -10.43 -16.14
CA GLU A 124 -22.29 -10.82 -15.49
C GLU A 124 -22.20 -11.05 -13.97
N GLN A 125 -21.05 -11.49 -13.46
CA GLN A 125 -20.82 -11.79 -12.04
C GLN A 125 -19.60 -11.04 -11.47
N PRO A 126 -19.61 -9.69 -11.45
CA PRO A 126 -18.49 -8.89 -10.94
C PRO A 126 -18.20 -9.14 -9.45
N GLU A 127 -19.13 -9.72 -8.69
CA GLU A 127 -18.89 -10.14 -7.30
C GLU A 127 -17.79 -11.20 -7.15
N ASN A 128 -17.48 -11.97 -8.20
CA ASN A 128 -16.50 -13.06 -8.16
C ASN A 128 -15.07 -12.61 -8.51
N PHE A 129 -14.80 -11.29 -8.53
CA PHE A 129 -13.47 -10.78 -8.87
C PHE A 129 -12.38 -11.17 -7.87
N ASP A 130 -12.72 -11.45 -6.62
CA ASP A 130 -11.83 -12.06 -5.62
C ASP A 130 -11.35 -13.46 -6.06
N LEU A 131 -12.26 -14.29 -6.59
CA LEU A 131 -11.94 -15.61 -7.16
C LEU A 131 -11.00 -15.46 -8.36
N ILE A 132 -11.28 -14.49 -9.22
CA ILE A 132 -10.45 -14.18 -10.40
C ILE A 132 -9.05 -13.70 -9.98
N ASN A 133 -8.97 -12.81 -8.99
CA ASN A 133 -7.71 -12.32 -8.46
C ASN A 133 -6.90 -13.45 -7.81
N TRP A 134 -7.57 -14.39 -7.14
CA TRP A 134 -6.94 -15.59 -6.62
C TRP A 134 -6.35 -16.46 -7.72
N ILE A 135 -7.09 -16.72 -8.81
CA ILE A 135 -6.65 -17.54 -9.94
C ILE A 135 -5.36 -16.99 -10.58
N ILE A 136 -5.28 -15.68 -10.84
CA ILE A 136 -4.09 -15.10 -11.50
C ILE A 136 -2.83 -15.22 -10.63
N ASN A 137 -2.97 -15.33 -9.31
CA ASN A 137 -1.86 -15.56 -8.38
C ASN A 137 -1.43 -17.04 -8.26
N GLN A 138 -2.23 -17.98 -8.77
CA GLN A 138 -1.93 -19.39 -8.64
C GLN A 138 -0.91 -19.92 -9.64
N ASN A 139 -0.55 -19.19 -10.70
CA ASN A 139 0.40 -19.65 -11.71
C ASN A 139 0.05 -21.06 -12.25
N PHE A 140 -1.21 -21.30 -12.60
CA PHE A 140 -1.68 -22.63 -13.01
C PHE A 140 -0.98 -23.17 -14.26
N VAL A 141 -0.80 -22.34 -15.29
CA VAL A 141 -0.27 -22.78 -16.59
C VAL A 141 1.10 -23.44 -16.43
N GLY A 142 1.22 -24.68 -16.93
CA GLY A 142 2.43 -25.49 -16.80
C GLY A 142 2.54 -26.29 -15.49
N LYS A 143 1.64 -26.12 -14.51
CA LYS A 143 1.55 -27.02 -13.34
C LYS A 143 0.81 -28.30 -13.72
N ALA A 144 1.12 -29.40 -13.01
CA ALA A 144 0.43 -30.67 -13.21
C ALA A 144 -0.98 -30.64 -12.60
N SER A 145 -1.97 -31.08 -13.37
CA SER A 145 -3.33 -31.35 -12.87
C SER A 145 -3.39 -32.67 -12.12
N SER A 146 -4.52 -32.92 -11.46
CA SER A 146 -4.77 -34.19 -10.76
C SER A 146 -4.72 -35.40 -11.70
N GLY A 147 -5.02 -35.19 -12.99
CA GLY A 147 -4.92 -36.18 -14.06
C GLY A 147 -3.51 -36.43 -14.59
N GLY A 148 -2.50 -35.65 -14.17
CA GLY A 148 -1.10 -35.79 -14.56
C GLY A 148 -0.69 -35.04 -15.83
N GLU A 149 -1.63 -34.42 -16.53
CA GLU A 149 -1.37 -33.51 -17.66
C GLU A 149 -1.10 -32.09 -17.14
N LEU A 150 -0.47 -31.23 -17.94
CA LEU A 150 -0.23 -29.85 -17.54
C LEU A 150 -1.46 -28.98 -17.80
N PHE A 151 -1.74 -28.05 -16.88
CA PHE A 151 -2.69 -26.97 -17.14
C PHE A 151 -2.18 -26.07 -18.27
N THR A 152 -3.14 -25.57 -19.03
CA THR A 152 -2.95 -24.72 -20.21
C THR A 152 -3.60 -23.36 -19.99
N PHE A 153 -3.25 -22.35 -20.79
CA PHE A 153 -3.94 -21.06 -20.73
C PHE A 153 -5.45 -21.22 -21.01
N GLY A 154 -5.82 -22.17 -21.87
CA GLY A 154 -7.21 -22.45 -22.20
C GLY A 154 -8.02 -22.98 -21.02
N ASP A 155 -7.42 -23.83 -20.18
CA ASP A 155 -8.07 -24.32 -18.96
C ASP A 155 -8.35 -23.16 -17.98
N VAL A 156 -7.37 -22.26 -17.81
CA VAL A 156 -7.49 -21.10 -16.93
C VAL A 156 -8.54 -20.12 -17.45
N GLN A 157 -8.50 -19.76 -18.73
CA GLN A 157 -9.45 -18.83 -19.33
C GLN A 157 -10.89 -19.37 -19.27
N TYR A 158 -11.08 -20.67 -19.52
CA TYR A 158 -12.40 -21.31 -19.37
C TYR A 158 -12.91 -21.18 -17.94
N ALA A 159 -12.07 -21.49 -16.96
CA ALA A 159 -12.43 -21.41 -15.55
C ALA A 159 -12.86 -19.99 -15.14
N MET A 160 -12.14 -18.96 -15.60
CA MET A 160 -12.47 -17.56 -15.35
C MET A 160 -13.84 -17.19 -15.92
N TRP A 161 -14.17 -17.59 -17.16
CA TRP A 161 -15.48 -17.32 -17.76
C TRP A 161 -16.65 -18.02 -17.05
N VAL A 162 -16.44 -19.24 -16.55
CA VAL A 162 -17.49 -19.92 -15.76
C VAL A 162 -17.80 -19.12 -14.49
N LEU A 163 -16.79 -18.51 -13.87
CA LEU A 163 -16.95 -17.75 -12.62
C LEU A 163 -17.52 -16.35 -12.86
N ILE A 164 -17.06 -15.63 -13.88
CA ILE A 164 -17.41 -14.20 -14.05
C ILE A 164 -18.53 -13.93 -15.06
N ASP A 165 -18.81 -14.88 -15.95
CA ASP A 165 -19.66 -14.65 -17.11
C ASP A 165 -20.75 -15.71 -17.32
N ASN A 166 -21.05 -16.48 -16.26
CA ASN A 166 -22.15 -17.44 -16.22
C ASN A 166 -22.16 -18.42 -17.40
N LEU A 167 -20.98 -18.72 -17.95
CA LEU A 167 -20.82 -19.62 -19.08
C LEU A 167 -21.39 -20.98 -18.70
N ALA A 168 -22.58 -21.29 -19.21
CA ALA A 168 -23.16 -22.63 -19.08
C ALA A 168 -22.21 -23.62 -19.77
N TYR A 169 -22.07 -24.83 -19.20
CA TYR A 169 -21.15 -25.92 -19.57
C TYR A 169 -21.05 -26.32 -21.07
N ASP A 170 -21.77 -25.65 -21.97
CA ASP A 170 -21.83 -25.92 -23.39
C ASP A 170 -21.00 -24.90 -24.19
N CYS A 171 -19.67 -24.91 -24.01
CA CYS A 171 -18.80 -24.13 -24.88
C CYS A 171 -18.57 -24.84 -26.22
N ASN A 172 -19.60 -24.77 -27.08
CA ASN A 172 -19.56 -25.29 -28.44
C ASN A 172 -18.54 -24.55 -29.35
N ASP A 173 -18.05 -23.37 -28.94
CA ASP A 173 -17.07 -22.57 -29.69
C ASP A 173 -15.82 -22.17 -28.88
N CYS A 174 -15.35 -23.05 -27.98
CA CYS A 174 -14.07 -22.86 -27.29
C CYS A 174 -12.85 -23.23 -28.18
N SER A 175 -12.98 -23.07 -29.49
CA SER A 175 -11.93 -23.42 -30.45
C SER A 175 -10.65 -22.59 -30.23
N ASN A 176 -10.81 -21.34 -29.78
CA ASN A 176 -9.73 -20.39 -29.46
C ASN A 176 -9.04 -20.67 -28.11
N LEU A 177 -9.57 -21.57 -27.28
CA LEU A 177 -8.95 -22.00 -26.04
C LEU A 177 -7.95 -23.14 -26.23
N ASN A 178 -7.84 -23.72 -27.43
CA ASN A 178 -6.97 -24.89 -27.60
C ASN A 178 -5.48 -24.55 -27.36
N PRO A 179 -4.76 -25.39 -26.60
CA PRO A 179 -5.23 -26.62 -25.93
C PRO A 179 -6.00 -26.31 -24.64
N TRP A 180 -7.10 -27.04 -24.37
CA TRP A 180 -7.81 -27.04 -23.08
C TRP A 180 -8.56 -28.36 -22.85
N GLU A 181 -8.99 -28.64 -21.61
CA GLU A 181 -9.77 -29.81 -21.24
C GLU A 181 -10.67 -29.53 -20.02
N ILE A 182 -11.92 -30.00 -20.09
CA ILE A 182 -12.97 -29.62 -19.13
C ILE A 182 -12.67 -30.05 -17.70
N ASN A 183 -12.04 -31.21 -17.46
CA ASN A 183 -11.75 -31.66 -16.11
C ASN A 183 -10.64 -30.82 -15.49
N ARG A 184 -9.64 -30.39 -16.27
CA ARG A 184 -8.59 -29.48 -15.78
C ARG A 184 -9.18 -28.10 -15.46
N ALA A 185 -10.04 -27.56 -16.33
CA ALA A 185 -10.71 -26.30 -16.02
C ALA A 185 -11.61 -26.41 -14.77
N GLN A 186 -12.30 -27.54 -14.60
CA GLN A 186 -13.10 -27.81 -13.39
C GLN A 186 -12.25 -27.86 -12.12
N GLU A 187 -11.04 -28.42 -12.17
CA GLU A 187 -10.11 -28.38 -11.03
C GLU A 187 -9.78 -26.94 -10.60
N ILE A 188 -9.63 -26.02 -11.56
CA ILE A 188 -9.37 -24.60 -11.28
C ILE A 188 -10.61 -23.93 -10.67
N ILE A 189 -11.80 -24.18 -11.24
CA ILE A 189 -13.08 -23.65 -10.73
C ILE A 189 -13.31 -24.11 -9.29
N ASP A 190 -13.18 -25.41 -9.02
CA ASP A 190 -13.37 -25.98 -7.69
C ASP A 190 -12.35 -25.41 -6.68
N ALA A 191 -11.10 -25.21 -7.12
CA ALA A 191 -10.07 -24.63 -6.26
C ALA A 191 -10.35 -23.15 -5.96
N ALA A 192 -10.83 -22.37 -6.95
CA ALA A 192 -11.17 -20.98 -6.76
C ALA A 192 -12.39 -20.83 -5.83
N LEU A 193 -13.46 -21.59 -6.02
CA LEU A 193 -14.63 -21.57 -5.13
C LEU A 193 -14.29 -22.01 -3.69
N LEU A 194 -13.26 -22.84 -3.52
CA LEU A 194 -12.83 -23.31 -2.20
C LEU A 194 -11.91 -22.32 -1.47
N ASN A 195 -11.10 -21.54 -2.19
CA ASN A 195 -9.99 -20.78 -1.59
C ASN A 195 -9.95 -19.29 -1.96
N GLY A 196 -10.71 -18.87 -2.98
CA GLY A 196 -10.68 -17.52 -3.53
C GLY A 196 -11.69 -16.56 -2.90
N GLU A 197 -12.73 -17.07 -2.23
CA GLU A 197 -13.77 -16.24 -1.63
C GLU A 197 -13.16 -15.35 -0.53
N GLY A 198 -13.30 -14.04 -0.68
CA GLY A 198 -12.69 -13.03 0.17
C GLY A 198 -11.16 -12.95 0.05
N TYR A 199 -10.57 -13.49 -1.03
CA TYR A 199 -9.14 -13.36 -1.26
C TYR A 199 -8.76 -11.89 -1.45
N GLU A 200 -7.75 -11.45 -0.71
CA GLU A 200 -7.12 -10.14 -0.82
C GLU A 200 -5.61 -10.38 -1.05
N PRO A 201 -5.04 -9.93 -2.18
CA PRO A 201 -3.63 -10.14 -2.48
C PRO A 201 -2.75 -9.36 -1.51
N GLY A 202 -1.68 -10.01 -1.03
CA GLY A 202 -0.68 -9.38 -0.17
C GLY A 202 0.53 -8.89 -0.95
N ILE A 203 1.55 -8.45 -0.22
CA ILE A 203 2.85 -8.06 -0.79
C ILE A 203 3.44 -9.23 -1.60
N GLY A 204 3.82 -8.95 -2.84
CA GLY A 204 4.38 -9.96 -3.75
C GLY A 204 3.34 -10.77 -4.51
N ASP A 205 2.06 -10.63 -4.19
CA ASP A 205 0.95 -11.06 -5.05
C ASP A 205 0.64 -9.98 -6.10
N LEU A 206 -0.18 -10.35 -7.08
CA LEU A 206 -0.70 -9.49 -8.12
C LEU A 206 -2.08 -8.96 -7.73
N LEU A 207 -2.26 -7.65 -7.84
CA LEU A 207 -3.56 -7.00 -7.90
C LEU A 207 -4.09 -7.05 -9.33
N GLY A 208 -5.33 -7.50 -9.47
CA GLY A 208 -6.09 -7.51 -10.71
C GLY A 208 -6.54 -6.10 -11.07
N VAL A 209 -6.16 -5.65 -12.27
CA VAL A 209 -6.64 -4.41 -12.87
C VAL A 209 -7.52 -4.74 -14.05
N VAL A 210 -8.81 -4.44 -13.93
CA VAL A 210 -9.82 -4.63 -14.96
C VAL A 210 -9.81 -3.42 -15.89
N ILE A 211 -9.62 -3.67 -17.18
CA ILE A 211 -9.63 -2.65 -18.22
C ILE A 211 -10.95 -2.77 -18.98
N ILE A 212 -11.79 -1.74 -18.87
CA ILE A 212 -13.06 -1.64 -19.59
C ILE A 212 -12.86 -0.74 -20.82
N PRO A 213 -12.98 -1.27 -22.04
CA PRO A 213 -12.83 -0.48 -23.26
C PRO A 213 -13.85 0.66 -23.35
N THR A 214 -13.45 1.78 -23.95
CA THR A 214 -14.37 2.88 -24.25
C THR A 214 -15.36 2.53 -25.38
N ASP A 215 -14.97 1.61 -26.25
CA ASP A 215 -15.81 0.96 -27.25
C ASP A 215 -16.36 -0.35 -26.68
N ASN A 216 -17.65 -0.39 -26.36
CA ASN A 216 -18.33 -1.55 -25.76
C ASN A 216 -18.46 -2.78 -26.68
N THR A 217 -17.92 -2.72 -27.90
CA THR A 217 -17.80 -3.88 -28.79
C THR A 217 -16.44 -4.59 -28.65
N VAL A 218 -15.53 -4.01 -27.88
CA VAL A 218 -14.19 -4.56 -27.60
C VAL A 218 -14.21 -5.33 -26.28
N GLN A 219 -13.44 -6.41 -26.25
CA GLN A 219 -13.24 -7.26 -25.08
C GLN A 219 -12.69 -6.52 -23.86
N SER A 220 -13.37 -6.66 -22.72
CA SER A 220 -12.82 -6.33 -21.40
C SER A 220 -11.74 -7.34 -20.99
N VAL A 221 -10.65 -6.84 -20.40
CA VAL A 221 -9.50 -7.66 -19.99
C VAL A 221 -9.13 -7.39 -18.53
N ILE A 222 -8.46 -8.36 -17.90
CA ILE A 222 -7.78 -8.16 -16.62
C ILE A 222 -6.29 -8.42 -16.77
N ILE A 223 -5.48 -7.56 -16.16
CA ILE A 223 -4.03 -7.70 -16.02
C ILE A 223 -3.66 -7.80 -14.54
N GLY A 224 -2.50 -8.37 -14.24
CA GLY A 224 -1.94 -8.33 -12.88
C GLY A 224 -0.85 -7.26 -12.76
N ILE A 225 -0.95 -6.39 -11.76
CA ILE A 225 0.13 -5.49 -11.35
C ILE A 225 0.71 -5.97 -10.01
N PRO A 226 2.04 -5.93 -9.80
CA PRO A 226 2.61 -6.28 -8.50
C PRO A 226 2.14 -5.28 -7.44
N LEU A 227 1.72 -5.79 -6.29
CA LEU A 227 1.52 -4.94 -5.13
C LEU A 227 2.87 -4.55 -4.54
N GLU A 228 3.13 -3.26 -4.52
CA GLU A 228 4.25 -2.66 -3.84
C GLU A 228 3.82 -2.19 -2.45
N CYS A 229 4.78 -2.17 -1.52
CA CYS A 229 4.53 -1.60 -0.20
C CYS A 229 4.37 -0.09 -0.34
N GLU A 230 3.19 0.41 -0.02
CA GLU A 230 3.08 1.81 0.39
C GLU A 230 3.72 1.89 1.77
N GLN A 231 4.92 2.45 1.83
CA GLN A 231 5.52 2.79 3.12
C GLN A 231 4.70 3.94 3.70
N GLU A 232 3.66 3.61 4.47
CA GLU A 232 3.05 4.56 5.38
C GLU A 232 4.16 5.11 6.25
N PRO A 233 4.48 6.41 6.17
CA PRO A 233 5.59 6.94 6.93
C PRO A 233 5.23 6.92 8.41
N SER A 234 5.74 5.92 9.13
CA SER A 234 5.54 5.80 10.57
C SER A 234 6.26 6.93 11.30
N LEU A 235 5.50 7.97 11.68
CA LEU A 235 6.03 9.17 12.34
C LEU A 235 6.27 8.94 13.84
N SER A 236 7.36 8.27 14.22
CA SER A 236 7.74 8.04 15.63
C SER A 236 8.29 9.30 16.37
N CYS A 237 7.79 10.48 16.00
CA CYS A 237 8.24 11.86 16.27
C CYS A 237 9.25 12.41 15.27
N GLU A 238 8.90 13.52 14.63
CA GLU A 238 9.72 14.21 13.64
C GLU A 238 9.77 15.72 13.80
N THR A 239 10.78 16.31 13.19
CA THR A 239 10.89 17.76 13.04
C THR A 239 9.89 18.24 11.99
N ALA A 240 9.14 19.30 12.30
CA ALA A 240 8.20 19.93 11.39
C ALA A 240 8.40 21.45 11.32
N PHE A 241 8.20 22.02 10.13
CA PHE A 241 8.25 23.47 9.90
C PHE A 241 7.07 23.93 9.05
N ALA A 242 6.55 25.11 9.37
CA ALA A 242 5.59 25.78 8.51
C ALA A 242 6.26 26.34 7.25
N ARG A 243 5.53 26.32 6.14
CA ARG A 243 6.00 26.79 4.83
C ARG A 243 4.93 27.61 4.13
N GLY A 244 5.32 28.79 3.64
CA GLY A 244 4.49 29.60 2.76
C GLY A 244 4.44 29.08 1.31
N SER A 245 3.31 29.28 0.64
CA SER A 245 3.27 29.20 -0.84
C SER A 245 4.06 30.35 -1.48
N VAL A 246 4.09 31.49 -0.79
CA VAL A 246 4.89 32.68 -1.09
C VAL A 246 5.70 33.02 0.17
N GLY A 247 7.02 33.23 0.04
CA GLY A 247 7.92 33.40 1.19
C GLY A 247 8.26 32.07 1.88
N ASN A 248 8.92 31.17 1.16
CA ASN A 248 9.39 29.86 1.64
C ASN A 248 10.90 29.74 1.56
N THR A 249 11.61 30.73 2.09
CA THR A 249 13.07 30.72 2.06
C THR A 249 13.58 29.52 2.85
N CYS A 250 14.15 28.55 2.14
CA CYS A 250 14.77 27.38 2.75
C CYS A 250 16.08 27.77 3.43
N PHE A 251 16.26 27.37 4.68
CA PHE A 251 17.47 27.64 5.46
C PHE A 251 18.77 27.19 4.77
N ILE A 252 18.72 26.10 4.00
CA ILE A 252 19.87 25.58 3.27
C ILE A 252 20.34 26.55 2.19
N GLY A 253 19.39 27.24 1.53
CA GLY A 253 19.69 28.28 0.54
C GLY A 253 20.44 29.47 1.16
N GLU A 254 20.21 29.73 2.44
CA GLU A 254 20.85 30.82 3.20
C GLU A 254 22.11 30.37 3.96
N GLY A 255 22.61 29.16 3.68
CA GLY A 255 23.89 28.68 4.20
C GLY A 255 23.83 27.97 5.55
N PHE A 256 22.64 27.64 6.04
CA PHE A 256 22.48 26.78 7.22
C PHE A 256 22.51 25.29 6.85
N ASN A 257 22.96 24.44 7.77
CA ASN A 257 22.99 22.98 7.55
C ASN A 257 21.67 22.28 7.91
N ARG A 258 20.70 22.99 8.49
CA ARG A 258 19.39 22.46 8.90
C ARG A 258 18.37 22.87 7.85
N TRP A 259 17.45 21.97 7.54
CA TRP A 259 16.29 22.27 6.71
C TRP A 259 15.19 22.95 7.53
N GLY A 260 14.29 23.65 6.84
CA GLY A 260 13.19 24.42 7.41
C GLY A 260 13.02 25.71 6.62
N TRP A 261 11.95 26.44 6.93
CA TRP A 261 11.58 27.63 6.18
C TRP A 261 11.37 28.84 7.08
N THR A 262 11.72 30.00 6.55
CA THR A 262 11.23 31.28 7.03
C THR A 262 10.04 31.71 6.17
N ILE A 263 9.00 32.22 6.83
CA ILE A 263 7.81 32.83 6.26
C ILE A 263 7.99 34.35 6.25
N GLY A 264 7.67 34.99 5.12
CA GLY A 264 7.68 36.44 4.98
C GLY A 264 8.49 36.96 3.78
N PRO A 265 8.66 38.29 3.68
CA PRO A 265 8.23 39.30 4.65
C PRO A 265 6.69 39.42 4.77
N LEU A 266 6.19 39.62 5.99
CA LEU A 266 4.78 39.81 6.32
C LEU A 266 4.55 41.26 6.74
N ALA A 267 3.50 41.89 6.21
CA ALA A 267 3.13 43.26 6.56
C ALA A 267 2.17 43.28 7.77
N ASP A 268 2.15 44.39 8.49
CA ASP A 268 1.15 44.63 9.55
C ASP A 268 -0.28 44.49 9.00
N GLY A 269 -1.14 43.80 9.76
CA GLY A 269 -2.48 43.38 9.36
C GLY A 269 -2.56 42.03 8.62
N THR A 270 -1.48 41.25 8.58
CA THR A 270 -1.48 39.90 7.99
C THR A 270 -2.26 38.92 8.88
N GLU A 271 -3.17 38.16 8.28
CA GLU A 271 -3.86 37.01 8.88
C GLU A 271 -3.89 35.89 7.84
N GLU A 272 -2.97 34.93 7.93
CA GLU A 272 -2.79 33.89 6.90
C GLU A 272 -2.48 32.53 7.55
N SER A 273 -2.82 31.45 6.83
CA SER A 273 -2.56 30.07 7.25
C SER A 273 -1.48 29.44 6.38
N TYR A 274 -0.58 28.70 7.01
CA TYR A 274 0.58 28.08 6.36
C TYR A 274 0.67 26.60 6.65
N GLU A 275 0.98 25.79 5.65
CA GLU A 275 1.11 24.34 5.78
C GLU A 275 2.32 23.96 6.63
N VAL A 276 2.16 22.97 7.51
CA VAL A 276 3.22 22.44 8.37
C VAL A 276 3.63 21.06 7.87
N TYR A 277 4.89 20.94 7.45
CA TYR A 277 5.44 19.69 6.94
C TYR A 277 6.43 19.07 7.93
N ALA A 278 6.21 17.81 8.29
CA ALA A 278 7.14 16.97 9.03
C ALA A 278 8.06 16.21 8.06
N ALA A 279 9.26 15.83 8.52
CA ALA A 279 10.22 14.99 7.78
C ALA A 279 10.66 15.50 6.39
N ALA A 280 10.40 16.78 6.06
CA ALA A 280 10.71 17.38 4.76
C ALA A 280 12.19 17.80 4.63
N GLY A 281 13.08 16.83 4.84
CA GLY A 281 14.53 17.00 4.75
C GLY A 281 14.95 17.66 3.43
N GLN A 282 16.00 18.47 3.48
CA GLN A 282 16.46 19.26 2.33
C GLN A 282 15.43 20.29 1.81
N CYS A 283 14.39 20.59 2.58
CA CYS A 283 13.26 21.43 2.16
C CYS A 283 12.47 20.85 0.99
N ASP A 284 12.46 19.52 0.85
CA ASP A 284 11.74 18.78 -0.19
C ASP A 284 10.40 18.32 0.37
N VAL A 285 9.32 19.02 -0.01
CA VAL A 285 7.97 18.73 0.49
C VAL A 285 7.39 17.44 -0.10
N ASP A 286 7.88 16.98 -1.26
CA ASP A 286 7.46 15.72 -1.88
C ASP A 286 7.96 14.51 -1.07
N LYS A 287 8.95 14.73 -0.19
CA LYS A 287 9.43 13.74 0.79
C LYS A 287 8.92 14.00 2.22
N GLY A 288 8.13 15.05 2.41
CA GLY A 288 7.58 15.43 3.70
C GLY A 288 6.13 14.97 3.86
N ILE A 289 5.64 15.05 5.10
CA ILE A 289 4.26 14.71 5.44
C ILE A 289 3.57 15.99 5.90
N LEU A 290 2.42 16.31 5.31
CA LEU A 290 1.58 17.43 5.74
C LEU A 290 0.88 17.05 7.06
N VAL A 291 1.35 17.61 8.18
CA VAL A 291 0.88 17.26 9.53
C VAL A 291 -0.07 18.30 10.13
N GLY A 292 -0.39 19.37 9.39
CA GLY A 292 -1.32 20.40 9.82
C GLY A 292 -1.04 21.76 9.20
N THR A 293 -1.54 22.79 9.85
CA THR A 293 -1.29 24.19 9.49
C THR A 293 -0.87 25.02 10.70
N VAL A 294 -0.38 26.23 10.43
CA VAL A 294 -0.19 27.25 11.43
C VAL A 294 -0.87 28.54 10.96
N ASP A 295 -1.73 29.10 11.81
CA ASP A 295 -2.35 30.40 11.57
C ASP A 295 -1.49 31.48 12.20
N VAL A 296 -1.05 32.43 11.38
CA VAL A 296 -0.24 33.57 11.80
C VAL A 296 -1.04 34.85 11.65
N SER A 297 -1.18 35.58 12.76
CA SER A 297 -1.74 36.94 12.80
C SER A 297 -0.64 37.90 13.23
N TYR A 298 -0.43 38.96 12.46
CA TYR A 298 0.46 40.06 12.79
C TYR A 298 -0.33 41.37 12.70
N THR A 299 -0.57 42.03 13.84
CA THR A 299 -1.37 43.27 13.90
C THR A 299 -0.91 44.15 15.04
N ASP A 300 -0.74 45.44 14.77
CA ASP A 300 -0.36 46.47 15.74
C ASP A 300 0.95 46.14 16.49
N GLY A 301 1.87 45.43 15.84
CA GLY A 301 3.14 45.00 16.45
C GLY A 301 3.07 43.70 17.25
N ASP A 302 1.88 43.10 17.39
CA ASP A 302 1.68 41.83 18.07
C ASP A 302 1.59 40.66 17.08
N VAL A 303 2.28 39.54 17.39
CA VAL A 303 2.27 38.32 16.58
C VAL A 303 1.64 37.17 17.37
N SER A 304 0.62 36.54 16.79
CA SER A 304 0.00 35.31 17.30
C SER A 304 0.21 34.17 16.31
N VAL A 305 0.60 33.00 16.82
CA VAL A 305 0.89 31.79 16.02
C VAL A 305 0.17 30.61 16.65
N ILE A 306 -0.80 30.05 15.93
CA ILE A 306 -1.65 28.95 16.39
C ILE A 306 -1.39 27.73 15.52
N TYR A 307 -0.93 26.63 16.13
CA TYR A 307 -0.69 25.37 15.42
C TYR A 307 -1.98 24.53 15.41
N ASN A 308 -2.45 24.19 14.22
CA ASN A 308 -3.58 23.31 13.99
C ASN A 308 -3.03 21.98 13.44
N ILE A 309 -2.78 21.02 14.33
CA ILE A 309 -2.26 19.71 13.98
C ILE A 309 -3.42 18.81 13.55
N ASN A 310 -3.24 18.11 12.42
CA ASN A 310 -4.26 17.21 11.88
C ASN A 310 -4.51 16.02 12.83
N ASP A 311 -5.70 15.44 12.76
CA ASP A 311 -6.02 14.16 13.43
C ASP A 311 -5.00 13.09 13.02
N GLY A 312 -4.62 12.19 13.94
CA GLY A 312 -3.54 11.22 13.75
C GLY A 312 -2.17 11.71 14.26
N TYR A 313 -2.07 12.98 14.65
CA TYR A 313 -0.81 13.60 15.06
C TYR A 313 -0.94 14.46 16.32
N VAL A 314 0.17 14.58 17.06
CA VAL A 314 0.30 15.47 18.21
C VAL A 314 1.59 16.28 18.14
N ALA A 315 1.48 17.60 18.34
CA ALA A 315 2.64 18.45 18.59
C ALA A 315 3.06 18.31 20.06
N THR A 316 4.28 17.81 20.29
CA THR A 316 4.86 17.65 21.64
C THR A 316 5.66 18.87 22.06
N GLU A 317 6.21 19.60 21.09
CA GLU A 317 6.95 20.84 21.31
C GLU A 317 6.65 21.84 20.18
N THR A 318 6.63 23.12 20.50
CA THR A 318 6.55 24.20 19.49
C THR A 318 7.58 25.29 19.80
N HIS A 319 8.14 25.88 18.75
CA HIS A 319 9.12 26.94 18.82
C HIS A 319 8.82 27.95 17.71
N THR A 320 8.67 29.22 18.07
CA THR A 320 8.29 30.27 17.11
C THR A 320 9.27 31.44 17.19
N TYR A 321 9.78 31.87 16.04
CA TYR A 321 10.48 33.14 15.87
C TYR A 321 9.57 34.13 15.14
N ALA A 322 9.56 35.39 15.58
CA ALA A 322 9.05 36.50 14.79
C ALA A 322 9.93 37.73 15.01
N GLY A 323 10.40 38.35 13.94
CA GLY A 323 11.36 39.45 14.01
C GLY A 323 11.40 40.28 12.72
N ASN A 324 12.03 41.44 12.78
CA ASN A 324 12.23 42.27 11.58
C ASN A 324 13.31 41.71 10.64
N ASP A 325 14.26 40.96 11.17
CA ASP A 325 15.27 40.25 10.40
C ASP A 325 14.76 38.84 9.99
N MET A 326 15.32 38.29 8.91
CA MET A 326 14.88 36.99 8.38
C MET A 326 15.16 35.81 9.32
N PHE A 327 16.18 35.94 10.17
CA PHE A 327 16.62 34.90 11.09
C PHE A 327 16.87 35.45 12.49
N PRO A 328 16.59 34.67 13.55
CA PRO A 328 16.92 35.07 14.91
C PRO A 328 18.43 35.19 15.09
N THR A 329 18.83 36.07 16.00
CA THR A 329 20.23 36.22 16.40
C THR A 329 20.48 35.47 17.70
N ALA A 330 21.42 34.53 17.69
CA ALA A 330 21.87 33.83 18.88
C ALA A 330 22.62 34.77 19.84
N LYS A 331 22.80 34.34 21.10
CA LYS A 331 23.51 35.10 22.15
C LYS A 331 24.94 35.55 21.78
N ASN A 332 25.55 34.92 20.77
CA ASN A 332 26.89 35.27 20.27
C ASN A 332 26.87 36.30 19.13
N GLY A 333 25.70 36.86 18.79
CA GLY A 333 25.53 37.87 17.74
C GLY A 333 25.51 37.32 16.31
N LYS A 334 25.36 36.01 16.13
CA LYS A 334 25.24 35.38 14.80
C LYS A 334 23.82 34.87 14.57
N GLU A 335 23.39 34.87 13.32
CA GLU A 335 22.12 34.28 12.91
C GLU A 335 22.07 32.77 13.25
N THR A 336 20.87 32.28 13.55
CA THR A 336 20.64 30.88 13.93
C THR A 336 19.29 30.37 13.43
N VAL A 337 19.21 29.08 13.14
CA VAL A 337 17.95 28.35 12.82
C VAL A 337 17.70 27.22 13.82
N ALA A 338 18.29 27.33 15.02
CA ALA A 338 18.10 26.35 16.09
C ALA A 338 16.78 26.64 16.84
N PRO A 339 15.80 25.73 16.85
CA PRO A 339 14.47 26.01 17.42
C PRO A 339 14.48 26.48 18.88
N GLY A 340 15.33 25.89 19.72
CA GLY A 340 15.51 26.32 21.12
C GLY A 340 16.14 27.71 21.31
N GLN A 341 16.37 28.47 20.23
CA GLN A 341 16.82 29.86 20.25
C GLN A 341 15.79 30.82 19.63
N TYR A 342 14.60 30.35 19.26
CA TYR A 342 13.55 31.19 18.69
C TYR A 342 12.88 32.05 19.77
N TYR A 343 12.48 33.26 19.38
CA TYR A 343 11.82 34.25 20.23
C TYR A 343 10.97 35.18 19.36
N ILE A 344 9.96 35.81 19.96
CA ILE A 344 9.20 36.89 19.32
C ILE A 344 9.81 38.20 19.81
N GLU A 345 10.23 39.07 18.89
CA GLU A 345 10.75 40.40 19.21
C GLU A 345 9.65 41.29 19.79
N GLU A 346 10.05 42.21 20.68
CA GLU A 346 9.18 43.25 21.20
C GLU A 346 9.16 44.45 20.24
N ASP A 347 8.07 45.24 20.26
CA ASP A 347 7.93 46.48 19.49
C ASP A 347 8.11 46.30 17.95
N LEU A 348 7.64 45.16 17.42
CA LEU A 348 7.68 44.86 15.98
C LEU A 348 6.97 45.95 15.18
N SER A 349 7.60 46.38 14.09
CA SER A 349 6.98 47.34 13.17
C SER A 349 7.48 47.15 11.74
N GLY A 350 6.63 47.47 10.75
CA GLY A 350 7.00 47.31 9.35
C GLY A 350 6.82 45.86 8.88
N GLU A 351 7.76 45.38 8.06
CA GLU A 351 7.75 44.00 7.59
C GLU A 351 8.48 43.09 8.58
N ILE A 352 7.93 41.90 8.81
CA ILE A 352 8.50 40.89 9.71
C ILE A 352 8.68 39.54 9.01
N TYR A 353 9.45 38.67 9.63
CA TYR A 353 9.63 37.27 9.24
C TYR A 353 9.23 36.37 10.40
N VAL A 354 8.69 35.19 10.07
CA VAL A 354 8.23 34.21 11.04
C VAL A 354 8.86 32.85 10.74
N ILE A 355 9.30 32.14 11.77
CA ILE A 355 9.65 30.72 11.69
C ILE A 355 8.79 29.98 12.69
N ALA A 356 7.97 29.04 12.22
CA ALA A 356 7.15 28.18 13.06
C ALA A 356 7.66 26.73 12.96
N HIS A 357 8.08 26.18 14.09
CA HIS A 357 8.63 24.84 14.21
C HIS A 357 7.86 24.04 15.25
N ALA A 358 7.60 22.77 14.97
CA ALA A 358 7.05 21.82 15.92
C ALA A 358 7.82 20.50 15.92
N VAL A 359 7.77 19.77 17.03
CA VAL A 359 8.06 18.34 17.07
C VAL A 359 6.71 17.62 17.04
N VAL A 360 6.46 16.84 15.99
CA VAL A 360 5.16 16.19 15.75
C VAL A 360 5.34 14.69 15.76
N CYS A 361 4.50 13.98 16.52
CA CYS A 361 4.48 12.51 16.62
C CYS A 361 3.13 11.98 16.13
N THR A 362 3.04 10.71 15.74
CA THR A 362 1.74 10.05 15.63
C THR A 362 1.03 10.03 16.98
N ASP A 363 -0.29 10.21 17.00
CA ASP A 363 -1.08 9.86 18.17
C ASP A 363 -1.09 8.32 18.29
N GLY A 364 -0.80 7.80 19.48
CA GLY A 364 -0.72 6.36 19.69
C GLY A 364 -2.10 5.69 19.78
N GLU A 365 -3.08 6.10 18.97
CA GLU A 365 -4.45 5.57 19.03
C GLU A 365 -4.71 4.35 18.11
N ASP A 366 -3.71 3.87 17.37
CA ASP A 366 -3.79 2.57 16.65
C ASP A 366 -3.46 1.36 17.56
N GLU A 367 -4.05 1.32 18.74
CA GLU A 367 -4.20 0.08 19.53
C GLU A 367 -5.69 -0.11 19.90
N GLN A 368 -6.49 -0.66 18.98
CA GLN A 368 -7.69 -1.40 19.37
C GLN A 368 -8.18 -2.46 18.38
#